data_AF-A0A642C9M3-F1
#
_entry.id   AF-A0A642C9M3-F1
#
_cell.length_a   1.000
_cell.length_b   1.000
_cell.length_c   1.000
_cell.angle_alpha   90.00
_cell.angle_beta   90.00
_cell.angle_gamma   90.00
#
_symmetry.space_group_name_H-M   'P 1'
#
loop_
_entity.id
_entity.type
_entity.pdbx_description
1 polymer ?
#
loop_
_entity_poly.entity_id
_entity_poly.type
_entity_poly.pdbx_seq_one_letter_code
_entity_poly.pdbx_strand_id
1 'polypeptide(L)'
;LYYEDMGAEGLAYASYPESLQIKAGENKGLLDLKFDFRNIDMSEKWVLPLQIVDDASYNYVAHPRKDYAKAILRIFPFNDYSGDYSGTGITNKVVTGYDGDGKPIETAESITKSSIRGYVIDEQTIFTYAGIVDEDYTDRRKYKIKFAFNGETNGSVTISCDNAEEIGFELNKDVTPSFRISSSMDDAKPYLEHRYVIINNVDYYFNYIPVEGTIIRYHVKGTLTLSRDINTQIPDEDQAIEW
;
A
#
# COMPACT_ATOMS: atom_id res chain seq x y z
N LEU A 1 -11.98 -6.48 -11.15
CA LEU A 1 -10.78 -7.16 -10.64
C LEU A 1 -11.11 -7.78 -9.30
N TYR A 2 -10.64 -9.00 -9.00
CA TYR A 2 -11.18 -9.80 -7.90
C TYR A 2 -10.23 -9.86 -6.70
N TYR A 3 -10.78 -10.24 -5.56
CA TYR A 3 -10.00 -10.57 -4.39
C TYR A 3 -9.36 -11.94 -4.56
N GLU A 4 -8.14 -12.10 -4.04
CA GLU A 4 -7.40 -13.36 -4.06
C GLU A 4 -7.46 -14.00 -2.66
N ASP A 5 -7.79 -15.29 -2.62
CA ASP A 5 -7.90 -16.05 -1.36
C ASP A 5 -6.50 -16.38 -0.82
N MET A 6 -6.13 -15.74 0.29
CA MET A 6 -4.87 -15.95 0.99
C MET A 6 -4.77 -17.34 1.63
N GLY A 7 -5.89 -18.01 1.88
CA GLY A 7 -5.98 -19.36 2.44
C GLY A 7 -6.00 -20.48 1.39
N ALA A 8 -5.88 -20.16 0.10
CA ALA A 8 -5.89 -21.15 -0.97
C ALA A 8 -4.75 -22.19 -0.82
N GLU A 9 -5.03 -23.45 -1.14
CA GLU A 9 -4.06 -24.54 -1.07
C GLU A 9 -2.79 -24.21 -1.88
N GLY A 10 -1.63 -24.35 -1.23
CA GLY A 10 -0.32 -24.05 -1.83
C GLY A 10 0.21 -22.64 -1.52
N LEU A 11 -0.60 -21.75 -0.95
CA LEU A 11 -0.13 -20.50 -0.36
C LEU A 11 0.21 -20.71 1.12
N ALA A 12 1.34 -20.15 1.56
CA ALA A 12 1.83 -20.29 2.94
C ALA A 12 1.77 -18.98 3.73
N TYR A 13 0.91 -18.04 3.32
CA TYR A 13 0.85 -16.69 3.91
C TYR A 13 0.06 -16.61 5.22
N ALA A 14 -0.86 -17.55 5.47
CA ALA A 14 -1.68 -17.58 6.66
C ALA A 14 -1.80 -19.02 7.22
N SER A 15 -1.76 -19.14 8.54
CA SER A 15 -2.02 -20.40 9.26
C SER A 15 -2.80 -20.13 10.54
N TYR A 16 -3.68 -21.05 10.90
CA TYR A 16 -4.53 -20.96 12.09
C TYR A 16 -4.99 -22.37 12.49
N PRO A 17 -5.35 -22.60 13.76
CA PRO A 17 -5.86 -23.90 14.19
C PRO A 17 -7.26 -24.13 13.60
N GLU A 18 -7.54 -25.36 13.14
CA GLU A 18 -8.86 -25.73 12.60
C GLU A 18 -9.97 -25.72 13.67
N SER A 19 -9.59 -25.93 14.94
CA SER A 19 -10.52 -25.99 16.07
C SER A 19 -10.12 -25.03 17.17
N LEU A 20 -11.12 -24.36 17.76
CA LEU A 20 -10.96 -23.50 18.93
C LEU A 20 -11.92 -23.97 20.03
N GLN A 21 -11.40 -24.19 21.23
CA GLN A 21 -12.22 -24.55 22.39
C GLN A 21 -12.61 -23.30 23.20
N ILE A 22 -13.91 -23.11 23.41
CA ILE A 22 -14.45 -22.12 24.37
C ILE A 22 -14.85 -22.89 25.63
N LYS A 23 -14.33 -22.51 26.81
CA LYS A 23 -14.57 -23.28 28.04
C LYS A 23 -15.99 -23.05 28.55
N ALA A 24 -16.52 -24.03 29.29
CA ALA A 24 -17.82 -23.90 29.94
C ALA A 24 -17.84 -22.69 30.89
N GLY A 25 -18.83 -21.81 30.73
CA GLY A 25 -18.94 -20.55 31.47
C GLY A 25 -18.34 -19.34 30.75
N GLU A 26 -17.60 -19.53 29.67
CA GLU A 26 -17.09 -18.45 28.80
C GLU A 26 -18.05 -18.21 27.62
N ASN A 27 -18.08 -16.98 27.13
CA ASN A 27 -18.88 -16.57 25.98
C ASN A 27 -18.05 -15.97 24.83
N LYS A 28 -16.72 -16.06 24.92
CA LYS A 28 -15.76 -15.52 23.95
C LYS A 28 -14.57 -16.48 23.82
N GLY A 29 -14.03 -16.60 22.62
CA GLY A 29 -12.77 -17.24 22.31
C GLY A 29 -12.03 -16.44 21.24
N LEU A 30 -10.70 -16.55 21.20
CA LEU A 30 -9.85 -15.89 20.22
C LEU A 30 -9.22 -16.94 19.32
N LEU A 31 -9.34 -16.74 18.00
CA LEU A 31 -8.67 -17.57 17.00
C LEU A 31 -7.35 -16.90 16.62
N ASP A 32 -6.24 -17.55 16.94
CA ASP A 32 -4.92 -17.03 16.62
C ASP A 32 -4.61 -17.23 15.14
N LEU A 33 -4.53 -16.13 14.40
CA LEU A 33 -4.10 -16.09 13.00
C LEU A 33 -2.61 -15.76 12.94
N LYS A 34 -1.83 -16.62 12.30
CA LYS A 34 -0.39 -16.40 12.07
C LYS A 34 -0.16 -16.09 10.61
N PHE A 35 0.48 -14.96 10.34
CA PHE A 35 0.81 -14.53 9.00
C PHE A 35 2.31 -14.61 8.73
N ASP A 36 2.68 -14.95 7.50
CA ASP A 36 4.03 -14.85 6.96
C ASP A 36 3.96 -14.03 5.68
N PHE A 37 4.40 -12.77 5.72
CA PHE A 37 4.28 -11.85 4.59
C PHE A 37 5.53 -11.81 3.69
N ARG A 38 6.49 -12.72 3.89
CA ARG A 38 7.71 -12.72 3.07
C ARG A 38 7.36 -12.94 1.60
N ASN A 39 7.84 -12.03 0.75
CA ASN A 39 7.60 -12.03 -0.71
C ASN A 39 6.10 -11.99 -1.09
N ILE A 40 5.23 -11.45 -0.25
CA ILE A 40 3.83 -11.24 -0.62
C ILE A 40 3.75 -10.19 -1.74
N ASP A 41 3.03 -10.50 -2.82
CA ASP A 41 2.76 -9.49 -3.85
C ASP A 41 1.50 -8.69 -3.48
N MET A 42 1.70 -7.51 -2.90
CA MET A 42 0.61 -6.58 -2.59
C MET A 42 -0.01 -5.92 -3.82
N SER A 43 0.38 -6.32 -5.05
CA SER A 43 -0.38 -5.98 -6.24
C SER A 43 -1.73 -6.70 -6.29
N GLU A 44 -1.85 -7.84 -5.60
CA GLU A 44 -3.08 -8.59 -5.41
C GLU A 44 -3.93 -8.02 -4.27
N LYS A 45 -5.25 -8.26 -4.34
CA LYS A 45 -6.20 -7.86 -3.31
C LYS A 45 -6.47 -9.05 -2.38
N TRP A 46 -5.53 -9.30 -1.46
CA TRP A 46 -5.60 -10.46 -0.57
C TRP A 46 -6.75 -10.38 0.44
N VAL A 47 -7.50 -11.48 0.54
CA VAL A 47 -8.51 -11.71 1.58
C VAL A 47 -8.32 -13.06 2.23
N LEU A 48 -8.58 -13.16 3.54
CA LEU A 48 -8.67 -14.42 4.26
C LEU A 48 -10.15 -14.66 4.64
N PRO A 49 -10.87 -15.51 3.88
CA PRO A 49 -12.24 -15.90 4.22
C PRO A 49 -12.22 -16.99 5.31
N LEU A 50 -12.94 -16.74 6.40
CA LEU A 50 -13.10 -17.67 7.53
C LEU A 50 -14.58 -17.94 7.77
N GLN A 51 -14.90 -19.19 8.13
CA GLN A 51 -16.25 -19.58 8.51
C GLN A 51 -16.22 -20.52 9.72
N ILE A 52 -17.00 -20.18 10.75
CA ILE A 52 -17.33 -21.09 11.84
C ILE A 52 -18.37 -22.08 11.30
N VAL A 53 -18.05 -23.37 11.36
CA VAL A 53 -18.93 -24.47 10.92
C VAL A 53 -19.61 -25.13 12.10
N ASP A 54 -20.71 -25.84 11.84
CA ASP A 54 -21.36 -26.68 12.84
C ASP A 54 -20.43 -27.82 13.26
N ASP A 55 -20.48 -28.19 14.53
CA ASP A 55 -19.79 -29.39 15.03
C ASP A 55 -20.77 -30.25 15.81
N ALA A 56 -21.25 -31.30 15.14
CA ALA A 56 -22.17 -32.27 15.70
C ALA A 56 -21.58 -33.03 16.92
N SER A 57 -20.25 -33.14 17.02
CA SER A 57 -19.56 -33.81 18.13
C SER A 57 -19.73 -33.05 19.45
N TYR A 58 -19.92 -31.74 19.37
CA TYR A 58 -20.11 -30.85 20.53
C TYR A 58 -21.54 -30.28 20.63
N ASN A 59 -22.47 -30.76 19.79
CA ASN A 59 -23.82 -30.22 19.65
C ASN A 59 -23.82 -28.69 19.41
N TYR A 60 -22.80 -28.19 18.71
CA TYR A 60 -22.66 -26.78 18.38
C TYR A 60 -23.35 -26.50 17.04
N VAL A 61 -24.25 -25.52 17.04
CA VAL A 61 -24.89 -25.00 15.84
C VAL A 61 -24.39 -23.58 15.66
N ALA A 62 -23.71 -23.34 14.54
CA ALA A 62 -23.25 -22.04 14.11
C ALA A 62 -24.44 -21.08 14.00
N HIS A 63 -24.16 -19.80 14.16
CA HIS A 63 -25.21 -18.80 14.21
C HIS A 63 -26.06 -18.80 12.93
N PRO A 64 -27.40 -19.00 13.00
CA PRO A 64 -28.22 -19.27 11.82
C PRO A 64 -28.41 -18.03 10.92
N ARG A 65 -28.13 -16.83 11.45
CA ARG A 65 -28.21 -15.59 10.69
C ARG A 65 -27.03 -15.51 9.74
N LYS A 66 -27.35 -15.30 8.46
CA LYS A 66 -26.41 -15.05 7.36
C LYS A 66 -25.31 -14.07 7.80
N ASP A 67 -24.06 -14.44 7.54
CA ASP A 67 -22.83 -13.66 7.75
C ASP A 67 -22.31 -13.51 9.19
N TYR A 68 -23.02 -13.98 10.22
CA TYR A 68 -22.54 -13.92 11.61
C TYR A 68 -21.48 -14.97 11.93
N ALA A 69 -21.45 -16.07 11.17
CA ALA A 69 -20.45 -17.12 11.27
C ALA A 69 -19.30 -16.93 10.27
N LYS A 70 -19.31 -15.85 9.47
CA LYS A 70 -18.35 -15.63 8.39
C LYS A 70 -17.57 -14.34 8.63
N ALA A 71 -16.28 -14.37 8.35
CA ALA A 71 -15.44 -13.18 8.29
C ALA A 71 -14.65 -13.20 6.98
N ILE A 72 -14.59 -12.06 6.29
CA ILE A 72 -13.70 -11.88 5.14
C ILE A 72 -12.71 -10.79 5.52
N LEU A 73 -11.50 -11.20 5.87
CA LEU A 73 -10.47 -10.29 6.36
C LEU A 73 -9.65 -9.78 5.17
N ARG A 74 -9.74 -8.48 4.84
CA ARG A 74 -8.84 -7.86 3.85
C ARG A 74 -7.51 -7.55 4.53
N ILE A 75 -6.44 -8.15 4.03
CA ILE A 75 -5.13 -8.09 4.69
C ILE A 75 -4.28 -6.98 4.07
N PHE A 76 -3.81 -6.06 4.92
CA PHE A 76 -2.87 -5.01 4.56
C PHE A 76 -1.69 -5.04 5.52
N PRO A 77 -0.57 -5.69 5.15
CA PRO A 77 0.68 -5.48 5.85
C PRO A 77 1.04 -4.00 5.83
N PHE A 78 1.66 -3.51 6.90
CA PHE A 78 2.17 -2.16 6.97
C PHE A 78 3.60 -2.14 7.52
N ASN A 79 4.35 -1.11 7.11
CA ASN A 79 5.60 -0.65 7.71
C ASN A 79 5.49 0.86 7.95
N ASP A 80 6.54 1.48 8.51
CA ASP A 80 6.56 2.92 8.81
C ASP A 80 6.22 3.82 7.61
N TYR A 81 6.53 3.35 6.41
CA TYR A 81 6.42 4.10 5.15
C TYR A 81 5.18 3.76 4.32
N SER A 82 4.42 2.73 4.66
CA SER A 82 3.25 2.29 3.88
C SER A 82 1.98 3.03 4.29
N GLY A 83 0.96 3.05 3.43
CA GLY A 83 -0.32 3.71 3.72
C GLY A 83 -0.75 4.68 2.62
N ASP A 84 -1.74 5.51 2.93
CA ASP A 84 -2.32 6.46 1.98
C ASP A 84 -1.58 7.79 2.00
N TYR A 85 -0.78 8.04 0.97
CA TYR A 85 -0.10 9.32 0.78
C TYR A 85 -1.04 10.32 0.13
N SER A 86 -1.00 11.57 0.59
CA SER A 86 -1.59 12.69 -0.13
C SER A 86 -0.90 12.84 -1.49
N GLY A 87 -1.68 12.66 -2.56
CA GLY A 87 -1.19 12.79 -3.93
C GLY A 87 -1.27 14.20 -4.49
N THR A 88 -1.77 15.18 -3.71
CA THR A 88 -1.97 16.56 -4.17
C THR A 88 -0.66 17.29 -4.49
N GLY A 89 0.45 16.85 -3.87
CA GLY A 89 1.80 17.35 -4.13
C GLY A 89 2.48 16.72 -5.36
N ILE A 90 1.85 15.75 -6.02
CA ILE A 90 2.36 15.08 -7.22
C ILE A 90 1.62 15.60 -8.46
N THR A 91 2.41 15.95 -9.47
CA THR A 91 1.90 16.29 -10.80
C THR A 91 2.15 15.17 -11.78
N ASN A 92 1.16 14.85 -12.61
CA ASN A 92 1.27 13.89 -13.70
C ASN A 92 0.96 14.62 -15.01
N LYS A 93 2.02 15.03 -15.71
CA LYS A 93 1.92 15.80 -16.93
C LYS A 93 2.23 14.95 -18.15
N VAL A 94 1.51 15.18 -19.24
CA VAL A 94 1.75 14.47 -20.49
C VAL A 94 2.90 15.15 -21.23
N VAL A 95 3.86 14.37 -21.69
CA VAL A 95 4.93 14.84 -22.59
C VAL A 95 4.39 14.78 -24.03
N THR A 96 4.31 15.94 -24.67
CA THR A 96 3.72 16.12 -26.00
C THR A 96 4.75 16.18 -27.13
N GLY A 97 6.02 16.32 -26.77
CA GLY A 97 7.14 16.39 -27.72
C GLY A 97 8.43 16.76 -27.00
N TYR A 98 9.45 17.10 -27.77
CA TYR A 98 10.74 17.58 -27.29
C TYR A 98 11.07 18.88 -28.01
N ASP A 99 11.69 19.83 -27.30
CA ASP A 99 12.18 21.07 -27.90
C ASP A 99 13.45 20.84 -28.72
N GLY A 100 13.98 21.91 -29.33
CA GLY A 100 15.18 21.85 -30.16
C GLY A 100 16.46 21.43 -29.41
N ASP A 101 16.46 21.49 -28.08
CA ASP A 101 17.56 21.08 -27.20
C ASP A 101 17.32 19.67 -26.60
N GLY A 102 16.23 19.00 -27.00
CA GLY A 102 15.88 17.66 -26.51
C GLY A 102 15.20 17.65 -25.14
N LYS A 103 14.70 18.78 -24.63
CA LYS A 103 13.94 18.82 -23.37
C LYS A 103 12.47 18.48 -23.60
N PRO A 104 11.83 17.73 -22.69
CA PRO A 104 10.43 17.34 -22.84
C PRO A 104 9.50 18.56 -22.73
N ILE A 105 8.55 18.65 -23.66
CA ILE A 105 7.47 19.65 -23.67
C ILE A 105 6.26 19.03 -22.98
N GLU A 106 5.91 19.56 -21.81
CA GLU A 106 4.81 19.07 -20.98
C GLU A 106 3.50 19.83 -21.23
N THR A 107 2.37 19.19 -20.91
CA THR A 107 1.09 19.89 -20.77
C THR A 107 1.13 20.92 -19.64
N ALA A 108 0.39 22.01 -19.82
CA ALA A 108 0.17 23.00 -18.76
C ALA A 108 -0.60 22.36 -17.59
N GLU A 109 -1.68 21.65 -17.92
CA GLU A 109 -2.51 20.92 -16.98
C GLU A 109 -1.82 19.64 -16.47
N SER A 110 -2.12 19.30 -15.22
CA SER A 110 -1.65 18.10 -14.54
C SER A 110 -2.84 17.26 -14.10
N ILE A 111 -2.74 15.95 -14.27
CA ILE A 111 -3.67 15.00 -13.64
C ILE A 111 -3.17 14.78 -12.21
N THR A 112 -3.99 15.05 -11.21
CA THR A 112 -3.63 14.85 -9.80
C THR A 112 -4.55 13.80 -9.17
N LYS A 113 -4.01 13.02 -8.24
CA LYS A 113 -4.77 12.09 -7.40
C LYS A 113 -4.83 12.67 -5.99
N SER A 114 -5.98 12.58 -5.32
CA SER A 114 -6.07 13.00 -3.92
C SER A 114 -5.28 12.07 -2.99
N SER A 115 -5.32 10.76 -3.27
CA SER A 115 -4.61 9.73 -2.51
C SER A 115 -3.81 8.79 -3.42
N ILE A 116 -2.65 8.37 -2.94
CA ILE A 116 -1.76 7.38 -3.56
C ILE A 116 -1.38 6.36 -2.48
N ARG A 117 -1.87 5.13 -2.60
CA ARG A 117 -1.53 4.06 -1.66
C ARG A 117 -0.10 3.55 -1.90
N GLY A 118 0.72 3.58 -0.86
CA GLY A 118 2.00 2.87 -0.75
C GLY A 118 1.81 1.49 -0.17
N TYR A 119 2.06 0.46 -0.96
CA TYR A 119 1.95 -0.95 -0.60
C TYR A 119 3.29 -1.51 -0.13
N VAL A 120 3.28 -2.34 0.92
CA VAL A 120 4.50 -2.97 1.46
C VAL A 120 5.13 -3.92 0.44
N ILE A 121 6.46 -3.88 0.35
CA ILE A 121 7.29 -4.95 -0.24
C ILE A 121 8.05 -5.67 0.87
N ASP A 122 8.70 -4.89 1.73
CA ASP A 122 9.49 -5.35 2.88
C ASP A 122 9.50 -4.25 3.97
N GLU A 123 10.36 -4.39 4.98
CA GLU A 123 10.45 -3.45 6.11
C GLU A 123 10.79 -2.00 5.70
N GLN A 124 11.56 -1.81 4.63
CA GLN A 124 12.08 -0.50 4.21
C GLN A 124 11.73 -0.12 2.77
N THR A 125 10.86 -0.90 2.13
CA THR A 125 10.47 -0.69 0.74
C THR A 125 8.96 -0.76 0.59
N ILE A 126 8.43 0.23 -0.13
CA ILE A 126 7.04 0.23 -0.60
C ILE A 126 7.02 0.29 -2.12
N PHE A 127 5.87 0.01 -2.73
CA PHE A 127 5.59 0.44 -4.10
C PHE A 127 4.31 1.27 -4.16
N THR A 128 4.27 2.16 -5.15
CA THR A 128 3.05 2.81 -5.62
C THR A 128 2.83 2.46 -7.10
N TYR A 129 1.63 2.67 -7.60
CA TYR A 129 1.38 2.60 -9.05
C TYR A 129 1.81 3.89 -9.73
N ALA A 130 2.40 3.77 -10.92
CA ALA A 130 2.96 4.89 -11.67
C ALA A 130 1.90 5.94 -12.00
N GLY A 131 2.17 7.19 -11.62
CA GLY A 131 1.35 8.37 -11.89
C GLY A 131 -0.16 8.19 -11.72
N ILE A 132 -0.87 8.05 -12.84
CA ILE A 132 -2.34 7.98 -12.88
C ILE A 132 -2.92 6.57 -12.71
N VAL A 133 -2.06 5.54 -12.69
CA VAL A 133 -2.49 4.14 -12.58
C VAL A 133 -3.02 3.87 -11.17
N ASP A 134 -3.98 2.95 -11.05
CA ASP A 134 -4.58 2.58 -9.76
C ASP A 134 -4.83 1.07 -9.60
N GLU A 135 -5.24 0.66 -8.39
CA GLU A 135 -5.49 -0.74 -8.04
C GLU A 135 -6.58 -1.41 -8.90
N ASP A 136 -7.47 -0.63 -9.50
CA ASP A 136 -8.56 -1.14 -10.32
C ASP A 136 -8.16 -1.44 -11.77
N TYR A 137 -6.96 -1.04 -12.21
CA TYR A 137 -6.46 -1.29 -13.55
C TYR A 137 -6.06 -2.76 -13.71
N THR A 138 -6.44 -3.36 -14.84
CA THR A 138 -6.18 -4.78 -15.13
C THR A 138 -4.70 -5.08 -15.34
N ASP A 139 -3.94 -4.13 -15.87
CA ASP A 139 -2.53 -4.25 -16.20
C ASP A 139 -1.62 -3.52 -15.19
N ARG A 140 -2.15 -3.11 -14.04
CA ARG A 140 -1.44 -2.33 -13.02
C ARG A 140 -0.09 -2.93 -12.56
N ARG A 141 0.08 -4.25 -12.65
CA ARG A 141 1.28 -4.96 -12.14
C ARG A 141 2.57 -4.47 -12.77
N LYS A 142 2.56 -4.12 -14.07
CA LYS A 142 3.74 -3.60 -14.77
C LYS A 142 4.07 -2.15 -14.39
N TYR A 143 3.17 -1.45 -13.70
CA TYR A 143 3.30 -0.05 -13.30
C TYR A 143 3.75 0.13 -11.85
N LYS A 144 4.37 -0.89 -11.23
CA LYS A 144 4.89 -0.78 -9.87
C LYS A 144 6.16 0.06 -9.84
N ILE A 145 6.12 1.18 -9.13
CA ILE A 145 7.27 2.03 -8.83
C ILE A 145 7.66 1.79 -7.38
N LYS A 146 8.87 1.27 -7.15
CA LYS A 146 9.41 0.96 -5.84
C LYS A 146 10.10 2.17 -5.24
N PHE A 147 9.95 2.35 -3.94
CA PHE A 147 10.60 3.36 -3.14
C PHE A 147 11.27 2.64 -1.96
N ALA A 148 12.59 2.52 -2.02
CA ALA A 148 13.41 1.96 -0.93
C ALA A 148 13.99 3.12 -0.12
N PHE A 149 13.71 3.12 1.19
CA PHE A 149 14.07 4.19 2.11
C PHE A 149 15.44 3.91 2.74
N ASN A 150 16.44 4.73 2.42
CA ASN A 150 17.81 4.54 2.88
C ASN A 150 18.07 5.42 4.12
N GLY A 151 17.54 4.99 5.27
CA GLY A 151 17.68 5.67 6.55
C GLY A 151 16.58 5.29 7.53
N GLU A 152 16.56 5.90 8.71
CA GLU A 152 15.51 5.67 9.71
C GLU A 152 14.52 6.83 9.74
N THR A 153 14.97 8.05 10.07
CA THR A 153 14.11 9.23 10.17
C THR A 153 14.29 10.20 9.01
N ASN A 154 15.37 10.08 8.25
CA ASN A 154 15.64 10.85 7.05
C ASN A 154 16.72 10.14 6.24
N GLY A 155 16.77 10.42 4.93
CA GLY A 155 17.75 9.80 4.05
C GLY A 155 17.41 9.96 2.57
N SER A 156 18.16 9.26 1.72
CA SER A 156 17.82 9.17 0.30
C SER A 156 16.72 8.14 0.08
N VAL A 157 16.02 8.26 -1.06
CA VAL A 157 15.08 7.24 -1.51
C VAL A 157 15.55 6.71 -2.85
N THR A 158 15.69 5.39 -2.96
CA THR A 158 15.97 4.74 -4.24
C THR A 158 14.65 4.44 -4.92
N ILE A 159 14.39 5.12 -6.04
CA ILE A 159 13.20 4.89 -6.87
C ILE A 159 13.57 3.96 -8.02
N SER A 160 12.83 2.86 -8.19
CA SER A 160 13.08 1.88 -9.25
C SER A 160 11.80 1.23 -9.78
N CYS A 161 11.89 0.54 -10.92
CA CYS A 161 10.79 -0.20 -11.52
C CYS A 161 11.34 -1.50 -12.11
N ASP A 162 10.72 -2.64 -11.81
CA ASP A 162 11.17 -3.94 -12.33
C ASP A 162 10.88 -4.06 -13.84
N ASN A 163 9.78 -3.46 -14.31
CA ASN A 163 9.33 -3.48 -15.70
C ASN A 163 9.80 -2.23 -16.46
N ALA A 164 10.98 -1.69 -16.12
CA ALA A 164 11.43 -0.40 -16.62
C ALA A 164 11.47 -0.32 -18.16
N GLU A 165 11.94 -1.37 -18.84
CA GLU A 165 11.98 -1.40 -20.31
C GLU A 165 10.57 -1.42 -20.94
N GLU A 166 9.65 -2.18 -20.35
CA GLU A 166 8.27 -2.35 -20.85
C GLU A 166 7.49 -1.04 -20.79
N ILE A 167 7.63 -0.29 -19.69
CA ILE A 167 6.94 0.98 -19.49
C ILE A 167 7.83 2.20 -19.79
N GLY A 168 9.01 1.99 -20.36
CA GLY A 168 10.00 3.05 -20.62
C GLY A 168 10.32 3.90 -19.38
N PHE A 169 10.34 3.32 -18.19
CA PHE A 169 10.60 4.04 -16.95
C PHE A 169 11.98 4.72 -16.99
N GLU A 170 12.03 5.99 -16.61
CA GLU A 170 13.26 6.77 -16.58
C GLU A 170 13.25 7.71 -15.37
N LEU A 171 14.23 7.56 -14.49
CA LEU A 171 14.44 8.46 -13.36
C LEU A 171 15.24 9.69 -13.82
N ASN A 172 14.83 10.89 -13.40
CA ASN A 172 15.63 12.08 -13.64
C ASN A 172 16.90 12.06 -12.78
N LYS A 173 18.06 11.92 -13.42
CA LYS A 173 19.36 11.74 -12.76
C LYS A 173 19.89 13.03 -12.13
N ASP A 174 19.35 14.18 -12.50
CA ASP A 174 19.75 15.48 -11.95
C ASP A 174 19.07 15.76 -10.59
N VAL A 175 18.14 14.88 -10.18
CA VAL A 175 17.33 15.02 -8.99
C VAL A 175 17.58 13.83 -8.08
N THR A 176 17.87 14.10 -6.80
CA THR A 176 18.04 13.07 -5.77
C THR A 176 16.79 13.00 -4.90
N PRO A 177 15.99 11.92 -5.00
CA PRO A 177 14.86 11.70 -4.10
C PRO A 177 15.33 11.53 -2.65
N SER A 178 14.58 12.09 -1.72
CA SER A 178 14.88 11.99 -0.29
C SER A 178 13.61 11.90 0.53
N PHE A 179 13.74 11.41 1.76
CA PHE A 179 12.63 11.40 2.71
C PHE A 179 13.02 12.02 4.04
N ARG A 180 11.99 12.42 4.78
CA ARG A 180 12.09 12.76 6.19
C ARG A 180 10.81 12.39 6.92
N ILE A 181 10.97 12.00 8.17
CA ILE A 181 9.90 11.76 9.12
C ILE A 181 9.86 12.95 10.08
N SER A 182 8.66 13.50 10.29
CA SER A 182 8.42 14.59 11.23
C SER A 182 7.25 14.22 12.12
N SER A 183 7.34 14.50 13.41
CA SER A 183 6.27 14.27 14.37
C SER A 183 5.92 15.55 15.13
N SER A 184 4.65 15.74 15.44
CA SER A 184 4.17 16.85 16.26
C SER A 184 2.92 16.43 17.05
N MET A 185 2.77 16.92 18.28
CA MET A 185 1.55 16.69 19.06
C MET A 185 0.40 17.56 18.57
N ASP A 186 -0.82 17.05 18.64
CA ASP A 186 -2.04 17.81 18.37
C ASP A 186 -2.26 18.89 19.45
N ASP A 187 -2.58 20.12 19.02
CA ASP A 187 -2.78 21.27 19.91
C ASP A 187 -4.00 21.11 20.84
N ALA A 188 -5.04 20.39 20.40
CA ALA A 188 -6.28 20.18 21.14
C ALA A 188 -6.30 18.85 21.91
N LYS A 189 -5.58 17.83 21.41
CA LYS A 189 -5.47 16.48 21.99
C LYS A 189 -4.00 16.17 22.32
N PRO A 190 -3.51 16.52 23.53
CA PRO A 190 -2.10 16.32 23.90
C PRO A 190 -1.60 14.88 23.93
N TYR A 191 -2.46 13.88 23.74
CA TYR A 191 -2.11 12.47 23.63
C TYR A 191 -1.97 11.99 22.18
N LEU A 192 -2.36 12.81 21.20
CA LEU A 192 -2.34 12.47 19.79
C LEU A 192 -1.07 13.03 19.14
N GLU A 193 -0.24 12.15 18.59
CA GLU A 193 0.92 12.50 17.78
C GLU A 193 0.54 12.39 16.30
N HIS A 194 0.76 13.45 15.54
CA HIS A 194 0.75 13.42 14.09
C HIS A 194 2.15 13.11 13.57
N ARG A 195 2.31 11.94 12.96
CA ARG A 195 3.54 11.54 12.28
C ARG A 195 3.39 11.70 10.77
N TYR A 196 4.39 12.32 10.15
CA TYR A 196 4.43 12.61 8.72
C TYR A 196 5.64 11.95 8.07
N VAL A 197 5.43 11.17 7.02
CA VAL A 197 6.50 10.69 6.13
C VAL A 197 6.42 11.48 4.84
N ILE A 198 7.45 12.28 4.56
CA ILE A 198 7.50 13.18 3.41
C ILE A 198 8.57 12.70 2.45
N ILE A 199 8.18 12.27 1.25
CA ILE A 199 9.07 11.91 0.14
C ILE A 199 9.18 13.11 -0.79
N ASN A 200 10.36 13.72 -0.83
CA ASN A 200 10.66 14.87 -1.67
C ASN A 200 11.33 14.43 -2.96
N ASN A 201 11.23 15.30 -3.97
CA ASN A 201 11.98 15.18 -5.21
C ASN A 201 11.69 13.87 -5.95
N VAL A 202 10.44 13.42 -5.92
CA VAL A 202 9.98 12.38 -6.85
C VAL A 202 10.01 13.00 -8.24
N ASP A 203 10.74 12.39 -9.16
CA ASP A 203 10.90 12.88 -10.54
C ASP A 203 11.25 11.69 -11.46
N TYR A 204 10.25 11.22 -12.20
CA TYR A 204 10.42 10.13 -13.16
C TYR A 204 9.45 10.24 -14.34
N TYR A 205 9.78 9.55 -15.42
CA TYR A 205 8.96 9.40 -16.60
C TYR A 205 8.52 7.94 -16.77
N PHE A 206 7.34 7.74 -17.35
CA PHE A 206 6.87 6.41 -17.74
C PHE A 206 5.89 6.50 -18.92
N ASN A 207 5.68 5.37 -19.60
CA ASN A 207 4.75 5.19 -20.70
C ASN A 207 3.48 4.49 -20.21
N TYR A 208 2.35 5.19 -20.22
CA TYR A 208 1.05 4.55 -20.07
C TYR A 208 0.60 3.97 -21.41
N ILE A 209 0.21 2.70 -21.41
CA ILE A 209 -0.10 1.90 -22.61
C ILE A 209 -1.52 1.34 -22.43
N PRO A 210 -2.57 2.15 -22.69
CA PRO A 210 -3.95 1.74 -22.45
C PRO A 210 -4.38 0.59 -23.36
N VAL A 211 -3.83 0.55 -24.58
CA VAL A 211 -4.04 -0.49 -25.59
C VAL A 211 -2.78 -0.63 -26.43
N GLU A 212 -2.61 -1.79 -27.07
CA GLU A 212 -1.47 -2.07 -27.94
C GLU A 212 -1.34 -0.99 -29.04
N GLY A 213 -0.11 -0.50 -29.23
CA GLY A 213 0.20 0.53 -30.23
C GLY A 213 -0.07 1.98 -29.78
N THR A 214 -0.66 2.22 -28.61
CA THR A 214 -0.85 3.57 -28.06
C THR A 214 0.06 3.80 -26.86
N ILE A 215 0.92 4.82 -26.94
CA ILE A 215 1.84 5.19 -25.85
C ILE A 215 1.57 6.65 -25.46
N ILE A 216 1.32 6.87 -24.17
CA ILE A 216 1.23 8.21 -23.58
C ILE A 216 2.38 8.37 -22.58
N ARG A 217 3.33 9.26 -22.90
CA ARG A 217 4.47 9.56 -22.04
C ARG A 217 4.03 10.50 -20.92
N TYR A 218 4.21 10.10 -19.68
CA TYR A 218 3.98 10.92 -18.50
C TYR A 218 5.29 11.32 -17.85
N HIS A 219 5.32 12.53 -17.31
CA HIS A 219 6.31 13.01 -16.36
C HIS A 219 5.63 13.19 -15.00
N VAL A 220 6.10 12.45 -14.01
CA VAL A 220 5.62 12.46 -12.64
C VAL A 220 6.62 13.20 -11.78
N LYS A 221 6.20 14.30 -11.16
CA LYS A 221 7.07 15.08 -10.28
C LYS A 221 6.37 15.66 -9.06
N GLY A 222 7.08 15.73 -7.94
CA GLY A 222 6.67 16.47 -6.76
C GLY A 222 6.98 15.76 -5.43
N THR A 223 6.07 15.90 -4.49
CA THR A 223 6.22 15.42 -3.11
C THR A 223 5.02 14.55 -2.71
N LEU A 224 5.30 13.44 -2.04
CA LEU A 224 4.29 12.59 -1.40
C LEU A 224 4.37 12.78 0.11
N THR A 225 3.21 12.94 0.76
CA THR A 225 3.13 13.05 2.23
C THR A 225 2.14 12.03 2.78
N LEU A 226 2.63 11.09 3.59
CA LEU A 226 1.80 10.21 4.42
C LEU A 226 1.64 10.86 5.79
N SER A 227 0.43 10.82 6.32
CA SER A 227 0.12 11.25 7.68
C SER A 227 -0.47 10.08 8.45
N ARG A 228 -0.02 9.91 9.69
CA ARG A 228 -0.49 8.87 10.60
C ARG A 228 -0.71 9.49 11.96
N ASP A 229 -1.89 9.23 12.51
CA ASP A 229 -2.26 9.68 13.85
C ASP A 229 -1.97 8.54 14.84
N ILE A 230 -1.25 8.86 15.92
CA ILE A 230 -0.76 7.89 16.90
C ILE A 230 -1.20 8.33 18.29
N ASN A 231 -1.94 7.47 18.98
CA ASN A 231 -2.34 7.66 20.36
C ASN A 231 -1.22 7.23 21.31
N THR A 232 -0.48 8.20 21.82
CA THR A 232 0.68 8.00 22.72
C THR A 232 0.33 7.39 24.09
N GLN A 233 -0.96 7.24 24.43
CA GLN A 233 -1.37 6.55 25.65
C GLN A 233 -1.39 5.02 25.49
N ILE A 234 -1.37 4.51 24.26
CA ILE A 234 -1.32 3.09 23.96
C ILE A 234 0.14 2.71 23.73
N PRO A 235 0.73 1.84 24.58
CA PRO A 235 2.16 1.51 24.48
C PRO A 235 2.49 0.54 23.34
N ASP A 236 1.49 -0.20 22.86
CA ASP A 236 1.62 -1.10 21.71
C ASP A 236 1.55 -0.27 20.43
N GLU A 237 2.63 -0.27 19.65
CA GLU A 237 2.81 0.61 18.49
C GLU A 237 1.78 0.35 17.39
N ASP A 238 1.34 -0.90 17.22
CA ASP A 238 0.35 -1.29 16.22
C ASP A 238 -1.06 -0.85 16.62
N GLN A 239 -1.40 -0.99 17.90
CA GLN A 239 -2.70 -0.55 18.46
C GLN A 239 -2.79 0.96 18.67
N ALA A 240 -1.65 1.65 18.77
CA ALA A 240 -1.60 3.09 18.94
C ALA A 240 -2.01 3.84 17.67
N ILE A 241 -1.93 3.22 16.49
CA ILE A 241 -2.27 3.84 15.22
C ILE A 241 -3.79 4.01 15.10
N GLU A 242 -4.24 5.25 14.92
CA GLU A 242 -5.62 5.57 14.54
C GLU A 242 -5.70 5.54 12.99
N TRP A 243 -6.21 4.42 12.45
CA TRP A 243 -6.35 4.17 11.00
C TRP A 243 -7.57 4.84 10.36
#